data_AF-A0ABD6EUJ1-F1
#
_entry.id   AF-A0ABD6EUJ1-F1
#
_cell.length_a   1.000
_cell.length_b   1.000
_cell.length_c   1.000
_cell.angle_alpha   90.00
_cell.angle_beta   90.00
_cell.angle_gamma   90.00
#
_symmetry.space_group_name_H-M   'P 1'
#
loop_
_entity.id
_entity.type
_entity.pdbx_description
1 polymer ?
#
loop_
_entity_poly.entity_id
_entity_poly.type
_entity_poly.pdbx_seq_one_letter_code
_entity_poly.pdbx_strand_id
1 'polypeptide(L)'
;MSVKDEVIAGKLDEHFPLVVWQTGSGTQSNMNVNEVISNRAIEILGGVLGSKKPVHPNDHVNMSQSSNDTYPTAMHIAVAREVHARLLPGLKRLRDSLAKKSKEFENIIKIGRTHTQDAVPLTLGQEFSGYVQQMDNGISRVEAALPRLYMLAAGGTAVGTGLNTRVGFAEKVASKVAELTGLPFVTAPNKFEALAAHDAMVEMHGALNTCAVSLMKIANDIRFLGSGPRCGLGELSLPENEPGSSIMPGKVNPTQCEAITMVAAQVFGNQVRI
;
A
#
# COMPACT_ATOMS: atom_id res chain seq x y z
N MET A 1 -28.59 10.82 -3.31
CA MET A 1 -27.21 10.28 -3.29
C MET A 1 -26.54 10.78 -4.55
N SER A 2 -25.36 11.39 -4.47
CA SER A 2 -24.69 11.91 -5.67
C SER A 2 -23.91 10.80 -6.37
N VAL A 3 -23.61 10.95 -7.66
CA VAL A 3 -22.77 9.99 -8.42
C VAL A 3 -21.42 9.77 -7.75
N LYS A 4 -20.82 10.83 -7.21
CA LYS A 4 -19.56 10.76 -6.46
C LYS A 4 -19.66 9.79 -5.29
N ASP A 5 -20.76 9.83 -4.54
CA ASP A 5 -20.95 8.97 -3.37
C ASP A 5 -21.07 7.50 -3.76
N GLU A 6 -21.67 7.21 -4.92
CA GLU A 6 -21.79 5.84 -5.44
C GLU A 6 -20.46 5.27 -5.90
N VAL A 7 -19.64 6.07 -6.62
CA VAL A 7 -18.28 5.67 -7.02
C VAL A 7 -17.42 5.41 -5.78
N ILE A 8 -17.42 6.33 -4.81
CA ILE A 8 -16.61 6.19 -3.58
C ILE A 8 -17.04 4.98 -2.75
N ALA A 9 -18.34 4.64 -2.76
CA ALA A 9 -18.88 3.49 -2.05
C ALA A 9 -18.69 2.15 -2.77
N GLY A 10 -18.00 2.11 -3.92
CA GLY A 10 -17.75 0.89 -4.70
C GLY A 10 -19.00 0.31 -5.37
N LYS A 11 -20.08 1.10 -5.50
CA LYS A 11 -21.35 0.62 -6.08
C LYS A 11 -21.32 0.47 -7.59
N LEU A 12 -20.27 0.96 -8.24
CA LEU A 12 -20.14 1.03 -9.69
C LEU A 12 -18.90 0.25 -10.19
N ASP A 13 -18.31 -0.60 -9.35
CA ASP A 13 -17.05 -1.31 -9.65
C ASP A 13 -17.15 -2.18 -10.92
N GLU A 14 -18.32 -2.76 -11.20
CA GLU A 14 -18.56 -3.57 -12.41
C GLU A 14 -18.46 -2.77 -13.72
N HIS A 15 -18.49 -1.44 -13.66
CA HIS A 15 -18.40 -0.55 -14.82
C HIS A 15 -16.96 -0.14 -15.17
N PHE A 16 -15.96 -0.73 -14.53
CA PHE A 16 -14.54 -0.47 -14.79
C PHE A 16 -13.81 -1.73 -15.31
N PRO A 17 -14.11 -2.21 -16.53
CA PRO A 17 -13.59 -3.49 -17.05
C PRO A 17 -12.14 -3.41 -17.56
N LEU A 18 -11.53 -2.23 -17.57
CA LEU A 18 -10.21 -2.03 -18.16
C LEU A 18 -9.10 -2.68 -17.31
N VAL A 19 -8.14 -3.31 -18.00
CA VAL A 19 -6.98 -3.95 -17.36
C VAL A 19 -5.84 -2.96 -17.13
N VAL A 20 -4.90 -3.31 -16.25
CA VAL A 20 -3.66 -2.52 -16.04
C VAL A 20 -2.86 -2.34 -17.33
N TRP A 21 -2.86 -3.35 -18.21
CA TRP A 21 -2.15 -3.37 -19.50
C TRP A 21 -2.88 -2.55 -20.57
N GLN A 22 -2.87 -1.23 -20.38
CA GLN A 22 -3.52 -0.25 -21.23
C GLN A 22 -2.49 0.80 -21.68
N THR A 23 -2.92 1.93 -22.24
CA THR A 23 -2.01 3.05 -22.51
C THR A 23 -1.24 3.46 -21.25
N GLY A 24 0.07 3.71 -21.38
CA GLY A 24 0.96 4.00 -20.24
C GLY A 24 0.61 5.28 -19.47
N SER A 25 -0.17 6.19 -20.07
CA SER A 25 -0.69 7.39 -19.40
C SER A 25 -1.98 7.13 -18.59
N GLY A 26 -2.55 5.92 -18.65
CA GLY A 26 -3.82 5.59 -18.01
C GLY A 26 -5.04 6.34 -18.57
N THR A 27 -4.90 6.95 -19.76
CA THR A 27 -5.96 7.74 -20.41
C THR A 27 -7.26 6.96 -20.59
N GLN A 28 -7.18 5.66 -20.89
CA GLN A 28 -8.39 4.84 -21.08
C GLN A 28 -9.18 4.70 -19.77
N SER A 29 -8.49 4.50 -18.64
CA SER A 29 -9.13 4.50 -17.31
C SER A 29 -9.71 5.87 -16.94
N ASN A 30 -9.00 6.96 -17.24
CA ASN A 30 -9.53 8.32 -17.07
C ASN A 30 -10.85 8.51 -17.85
N MET A 31 -10.87 8.10 -19.12
CA MET A 31 -12.07 8.16 -19.95
C MET A 31 -13.20 7.27 -19.41
N ASN A 32 -12.88 6.06 -18.94
CA ASN A 32 -13.86 5.16 -18.34
C ASN A 32 -14.50 5.80 -17.09
N VAL A 33 -13.72 6.42 -16.21
CA VAL A 33 -14.23 7.18 -15.06
C VAL A 33 -15.14 8.32 -15.52
N ASN A 34 -14.71 9.10 -16.50
CA ASN A 34 -15.52 10.19 -17.03
C ASN A 34 -16.86 9.70 -17.59
N GLU A 35 -16.87 8.61 -18.37
CA GLU A 35 -18.08 8.06 -18.97
C GLU A 35 -19.02 7.44 -17.94
N VAL A 36 -18.50 6.71 -16.94
CA VAL A 36 -19.32 6.16 -15.85
C VAL A 36 -19.97 7.27 -15.04
N ILE A 37 -19.18 8.27 -14.62
CA ILE A 37 -19.70 9.42 -13.87
C ILE A 37 -20.73 10.19 -14.71
N SER A 38 -20.41 10.44 -15.97
CA SER A 38 -21.28 11.16 -16.90
C SER A 38 -22.62 10.43 -17.09
N ASN A 39 -22.59 9.15 -17.41
CA ASN A 39 -23.79 8.36 -17.66
C ASN A 39 -24.64 8.20 -16.41
N ARG A 40 -24.02 7.94 -15.26
CA ARG A 40 -24.75 7.84 -14.00
C ARG A 40 -25.38 9.18 -13.61
N ALA A 41 -24.69 10.31 -13.86
CA ALA A 41 -25.28 11.62 -13.64
C ALA A 41 -26.47 11.89 -14.58
N ILE A 42 -26.36 11.51 -15.85
CA ILE A 42 -27.45 11.63 -16.82
C ILE A 42 -28.67 10.85 -16.38
N GLU A 43 -28.48 9.61 -15.93
CA GLU A 43 -29.56 8.75 -15.44
C GLU A 43 -30.26 9.34 -14.22
N ILE A 44 -29.51 9.84 -13.24
CA ILE A 44 -30.06 10.54 -12.06
C ILE A 44 -30.88 11.78 -12.47
N LEU A 45 -30.49 12.45 -13.57
CA LEU A 45 -31.19 13.61 -14.12
C LEU A 45 -32.33 13.25 -15.09
N GLY A 46 -32.67 11.96 -15.24
CA GLY A 46 -33.75 11.49 -16.11
C GLY A 46 -33.43 11.55 -17.62
N GLY A 47 -32.16 11.67 -17.98
CA GLY A 47 -31.71 11.66 -19.37
C GLY A 47 -31.48 10.25 -19.93
N VAL A 48 -31.00 10.19 -21.17
CA VAL A 48 -30.73 8.93 -21.89
C VAL A 48 -29.26 8.55 -21.77
N LEU A 49 -28.97 7.36 -21.25
CA LEU A 49 -27.61 6.81 -21.17
C LEU A 49 -26.92 6.85 -22.55
N GLY A 50 -25.64 7.23 -22.57
CA GLY A 50 -24.84 7.38 -23.79
C GLY A 50 -25.09 8.67 -24.58
N SER A 51 -26.09 9.48 -24.22
CA SER A 51 -26.41 10.73 -24.95
C SER A 51 -25.40 11.85 -24.75
N LYS A 52 -24.56 11.76 -23.70
CA LYS A 52 -23.64 12.82 -23.24
C LYS A 52 -24.35 14.14 -22.90
N LYS A 53 -25.67 14.09 -22.60
CA LYS A 53 -26.50 15.23 -22.23
C LYS A 53 -27.38 14.88 -21.01
N PRO A 54 -27.50 15.78 -20.02
CA PRO A 54 -26.89 17.12 -19.95
C PRO A 54 -25.44 17.12 -19.46
N VAL A 55 -24.90 15.98 -19.02
CA VAL A 55 -23.52 15.86 -18.52
C VAL A 55 -22.63 15.27 -19.62
N HIS A 56 -21.61 16.00 -20.07
CA HIS A 56 -20.67 15.52 -21.08
C HIS A 56 -19.40 15.02 -20.38
N PRO A 57 -18.85 13.84 -20.75
CA PRO A 57 -17.70 13.27 -20.06
C PRO A 57 -16.44 14.15 -20.14
N ASN A 58 -16.21 14.85 -21.25
CA ASN A 58 -15.05 15.75 -21.37
C ASN A 58 -15.36 17.15 -20.85
N ASP A 59 -16.32 17.82 -21.47
CA ASP A 59 -16.65 19.21 -21.20
C ASP A 59 -17.11 19.48 -19.77
N HIS A 60 -17.68 18.49 -19.07
CA HIS A 60 -18.13 18.64 -17.68
C HIS A 60 -17.29 17.83 -16.69
N VAL A 61 -17.13 16.52 -16.89
CA VAL A 61 -16.44 15.66 -15.89
C VAL A 61 -14.92 15.86 -15.94
N ASN A 62 -14.34 15.91 -17.15
CA ASN A 62 -12.91 16.16 -17.37
C ASN A 62 -12.57 17.65 -17.52
N MET A 63 -13.46 18.56 -17.11
CA MET A 63 -13.23 20.00 -17.26
C MET A 63 -11.97 20.42 -16.49
N SER A 64 -11.12 21.24 -17.12
CA SER A 64 -9.86 21.76 -16.57
C SER A 64 -8.76 20.72 -16.32
N GLN A 65 -8.94 19.48 -16.78
CA GLN A 65 -8.06 18.34 -16.55
C GLN A 65 -7.45 17.80 -17.84
N SER A 66 -6.39 17.02 -17.72
CA SER A 66 -5.76 16.23 -18.78
C SER A 66 -5.58 14.80 -18.30
N SER A 67 -5.70 13.81 -19.16
CA SER A 67 -5.41 12.43 -18.75
C SER A 67 -3.99 12.27 -18.18
N ASN A 68 -3.04 13.07 -18.68
CA ASN A 68 -1.65 13.05 -18.23
C ASN A 68 -1.48 13.56 -16.80
N ASP A 69 -2.36 14.43 -16.27
CA ASP A 69 -2.26 14.95 -14.90
C ASP A 69 -3.30 14.36 -13.94
N THR A 70 -4.35 13.71 -14.45
CA THR A 70 -5.35 13.01 -13.63
C THR A 70 -4.85 11.66 -13.14
N TYR A 71 -4.23 10.84 -14.00
CA TYR A 71 -3.82 9.50 -13.62
C TYR A 71 -2.70 9.49 -12.56
N PRO A 72 -1.61 10.29 -12.68
CA PRO A 72 -0.61 10.39 -11.61
C PRO A 72 -1.20 10.90 -10.29
N THR A 73 -2.15 11.84 -10.36
CA THR A 73 -2.87 12.33 -9.17
C THR A 73 -3.67 11.21 -8.51
N ALA A 74 -4.40 10.42 -9.28
CA ALA A 74 -5.15 9.27 -8.77
C ALA A 74 -4.22 8.21 -8.14
N MET A 75 -3.08 7.92 -8.76
CA MET A 75 -2.07 7.01 -8.25
C MET A 75 -1.56 7.45 -6.86
N HIS A 76 -1.16 8.72 -6.72
CA HIS A 76 -0.67 9.28 -5.46
C HIS A 76 -1.73 9.22 -4.36
N ILE A 77 -2.98 9.57 -4.68
CA ILE A 77 -4.10 9.51 -3.74
C ILE A 77 -4.34 8.06 -3.29
N ALA A 78 -4.38 7.11 -4.22
CA ALA A 78 -4.63 5.70 -3.93
C ALA A 78 -3.55 5.13 -3.02
N VAL A 79 -2.27 5.35 -3.35
CA VAL A 79 -1.15 4.83 -2.57
C VAL A 79 -1.12 5.43 -1.16
N ALA A 80 -1.23 6.76 -1.02
CA ALA A 80 -1.23 7.37 0.30
C ALA A 80 -2.41 6.89 1.16
N ARG A 81 -3.61 6.70 0.57
CA ARG A 81 -4.76 6.15 1.29
C ARG A 81 -4.53 4.71 1.72
N GLU A 82 -4.01 3.84 0.86
CA GLU A 82 -3.70 2.45 1.20
C GLU A 82 -2.62 2.34 2.29
N VAL A 83 -1.59 3.20 2.24
CA VAL A 83 -0.55 3.26 3.27
C VAL A 83 -1.14 3.58 4.64
N HIS A 84 -2.01 4.60 4.72
CA HIS A 84 -2.65 5.02 5.96
C HIS A 84 -3.73 4.04 6.45
N ALA A 85 -4.54 3.49 5.55
CA ALA A 85 -5.69 2.66 5.90
C ALA A 85 -5.30 1.21 6.24
N ARG A 86 -4.25 0.67 5.63
CA ARG A 86 -3.93 -0.77 5.74
C ARG A 86 -2.49 -1.04 6.14
N LEU A 87 -1.52 -0.47 5.45
CA LEU A 87 -0.11 -0.82 5.65
C LEU A 87 0.40 -0.41 7.03
N LEU A 88 0.33 0.88 7.37
CA LEU A 88 0.83 1.39 8.65
C LEU A 88 0.10 0.76 9.85
N PRO A 89 -1.24 0.63 9.85
CA PRO A 89 -1.94 -0.11 10.90
C PRO A 89 -1.48 -1.57 11.02
N GLY A 90 -1.27 -2.26 9.89
CA GLY A 90 -0.79 -3.64 9.88
C GLY A 90 0.61 -3.79 10.49
N LEU A 91 1.55 -2.92 10.09
CA LEU A 91 2.91 -2.89 10.64
C LEU A 91 2.91 -2.55 12.14
N LYS A 92 2.11 -1.56 12.56
CA LYS A 92 1.98 -1.17 13.98
C LYS A 92 1.43 -2.32 14.83
N ARG A 93 0.39 -3.01 14.34
CA ARG A 93 -0.18 -4.17 15.04
C ARG A 93 0.84 -5.30 15.21
N LEU A 94 1.64 -5.58 14.18
CA LEU A 94 2.71 -6.58 14.26
C LEU A 94 3.80 -6.15 15.24
N ARG A 95 4.25 -4.88 15.15
CA ARG A 95 5.22 -4.31 16.08
C ARG A 95 4.77 -4.45 17.53
N ASP A 96 3.53 -4.09 17.83
CA ASP A 96 2.97 -4.15 19.19
C ASP A 96 2.89 -5.59 19.70
N SER A 97 2.52 -6.53 18.83
CA SER A 97 2.48 -7.95 19.16
C SER A 97 3.88 -8.51 19.47
N LEU A 98 4.88 -8.12 18.67
CA LEU A 98 6.28 -8.48 18.91
C LEU A 98 6.81 -7.85 20.20
N ALA A 99 6.46 -6.58 20.47
CA ALA A 99 6.88 -5.88 21.69
C ALA A 99 6.28 -6.51 22.95
N LYS A 100 5.01 -6.93 22.89
CA LYS A 100 4.38 -7.69 23.96
C LYS A 100 5.12 -9.01 24.21
N LYS A 101 5.46 -9.76 23.14
CA LYS A 101 6.20 -11.02 23.27
C LYS A 101 7.63 -10.82 23.75
N SER A 102 8.32 -9.77 23.31
CA SER A 102 9.65 -9.42 23.80
C SER A 102 9.65 -9.23 25.33
N LYS A 103 8.63 -8.55 25.88
CA LYS A 103 8.46 -8.40 27.34
C LYS A 103 8.11 -9.71 28.04
N GLU A 104 7.19 -10.49 27.48
CA GLU A 104 6.81 -11.81 28.03
C GLU A 104 8.02 -12.77 28.11
N PHE A 105 8.98 -12.61 27.21
CA PHE A 105 10.15 -13.47 27.08
C PHE A 105 11.43 -12.89 27.71
N GLU A 106 11.34 -11.77 28.43
CA GLU A 106 12.51 -11.03 28.95
C GLU A 106 13.38 -11.86 29.89
N ASN A 107 12.80 -12.84 30.59
CA ASN A 107 13.51 -13.68 31.57
C ASN A 107 13.86 -15.08 31.05
N ILE A 108 13.53 -15.40 29.79
CA ILE A 108 13.80 -16.72 29.19
C ILE A 108 15.17 -16.70 28.55
N ILE A 109 16.18 -17.24 29.23
CA ILE A 109 17.55 -17.37 28.69
C ILE A 109 17.61 -18.55 27.73
N LYS A 110 18.19 -18.34 26.55
CA LYS A 110 18.48 -19.36 25.52
C LYS A 110 19.92 -19.23 25.02
N ILE A 111 20.37 -20.25 24.30
CA ILE A 111 21.65 -20.22 23.58
C ILE A 111 21.50 -19.37 22.30
N GLY A 112 22.40 -18.40 22.13
CA GLY A 112 22.47 -17.62 20.89
C GLY A 112 23.01 -18.46 19.73
N ARG A 113 22.75 -18.02 18.50
CA ARG A 113 23.35 -18.63 17.31
C ARG A 113 23.96 -17.59 16.38
N THR A 114 25.24 -17.79 16.06
CA THR A 114 25.95 -17.05 15.01
C THR A 114 26.51 -18.05 14.02
N HIS A 115 26.35 -17.82 12.71
CA HIS A 115 26.64 -18.85 11.68
C HIS A 115 25.90 -20.17 11.93
N THR A 116 24.72 -20.12 12.55
CA THR A 116 23.92 -21.30 12.99
C THR A 116 24.57 -22.20 14.04
N GLN A 117 25.78 -21.86 14.51
CA GLN A 117 26.46 -22.54 15.60
C GLN A 117 26.06 -21.98 16.96
N ASP A 118 26.13 -22.81 18.00
CA ASP A 118 25.93 -22.39 19.39
C ASP A 118 26.88 -21.26 19.79
N ALA A 119 26.36 -20.27 20.51
CA ALA A 119 27.08 -19.08 20.95
C ALA A 119 26.76 -18.74 22.42
N VAL A 120 27.21 -17.57 22.88
CA VAL A 120 26.90 -17.08 24.23
C VAL A 120 25.38 -16.88 24.42
N PRO A 121 24.86 -17.00 25.65
CA PRO A 121 23.43 -16.85 25.91
C PRO A 121 22.90 -15.43 25.69
N LEU A 122 21.62 -15.35 25.37
CA LEU A 122 20.80 -14.14 25.43
C LEU A 122 19.39 -14.52 25.87
N THR A 123 18.57 -13.54 26.21
CA THR A 123 17.15 -13.78 26.46
C THR A 123 16.37 -13.83 25.15
N LEU A 124 15.32 -14.64 25.10
CA LEU A 124 14.39 -14.66 23.98
C LEU A 124 13.69 -13.28 23.82
N GLY A 125 13.52 -12.55 24.93
CA GLY A 125 13.08 -11.15 24.91
C GLY A 125 14.04 -10.21 24.17
N GLN A 126 15.36 -10.35 24.38
CA GLN A 126 16.38 -9.60 23.63
C GLN A 126 16.33 -9.93 22.13
N GLU A 127 16.21 -11.22 21.76
CA GLU A 127 16.07 -11.62 20.36
C GLU A 127 14.84 -10.96 19.70
N PHE A 128 13.68 -11.01 20.36
CA PHE A 128 12.46 -10.37 19.86
C PHE A 128 12.51 -8.84 19.85
N SER A 129 13.29 -8.21 20.74
CA SER A 129 13.48 -6.75 20.74
C SER A 129 14.16 -6.26 19.45
N GLY A 130 15.02 -7.09 18.84
CA GLY A 130 15.58 -6.82 17.52
C GLY A 130 14.48 -6.75 16.44
N TYR A 131 13.52 -7.67 16.47
CA TYR A 131 12.38 -7.69 15.55
C TYR A 131 11.49 -6.46 15.72
N VAL A 132 11.25 -6.03 16.97
CA VAL A 132 10.51 -4.80 17.27
C VAL A 132 11.20 -3.60 16.63
N GLN A 133 12.51 -3.46 16.84
CA GLN A 133 13.28 -2.35 16.27
C GLN A 133 13.27 -2.35 14.74
N GLN A 134 13.29 -3.53 14.10
CA GLN A 134 13.14 -3.65 12.65
C GLN A 134 11.78 -3.12 12.18
N MET A 135 10.70 -3.35 12.93
CA MET A 135 9.36 -2.83 12.60
C MET A 135 9.25 -1.33 12.84
N ASP A 136 9.79 -0.80 13.94
CA ASP A 136 9.83 0.64 14.18
C ASP A 136 10.59 1.38 13.07
N ASN A 137 11.75 0.86 12.68
CA ASN A 137 12.53 1.41 11.57
C ASN A 137 11.80 1.26 10.22
N GLY A 138 11.05 0.18 10.02
CA GLY A 138 10.21 -0.02 8.83
C GLY A 138 9.09 1.01 8.71
N ILE A 139 8.35 1.23 9.80
CA ILE A 139 7.31 2.26 9.91
C ILE A 139 7.89 3.64 9.61
N SER A 140 9.02 3.99 10.25
CA SER A 140 9.70 5.26 10.04
C SER A 140 10.10 5.49 8.57
N ARG A 141 10.62 4.46 7.89
CA ARG A 141 10.98 4.55 6.45
C ARG A 141 9.76 4.77 5.56
N VAL A 142 8.65 4.09 5.84
CA VAL A 142 7.39 4.29 5.10
C VAL A 142 6.88 5.71 5.32
N GLU A 143 6.88 6.19 6.56
CA GLU A 143 6.44 7.55 6.89
C GLU A 143 7.35 8.61 6.25
N ALA A 144 8.65 8.35 6.10
CA ALA A 144 9.59 9.26 5.44
C ALA A 144 9.41 9.38 3.92
N ALA A 145 8.82 8.39 3.26
CA ALA A 145 8.54 8.42 1.81
C ALA A 145 7.21 9.13 1.46
N LEU A 146 6.27 9.23 2.41
CA LEU A 146 4.95 9.86 2.22
C LEU A 146 4.98 11.32 1.74
N PRO A 147 5.91 12.22 2.17
CA PRO A 147 5.88 13.62 1.79
C PRO A 147 5.83 13.87 0.28
N ARG A 148 6.49 13.03 -0.52
CA ARG A 148 6.53 13.17 -1.99
C ARG A 148 5.26 12.61 -2.64
N LEU A 149 4.63 11.59 -2.04
CA LEU A 149 3.32 11.10 -2.47
C LEU A 149 2.20 12.12 -2.25
N TYR A 150 2.34 13.02 -1.28
CA TYR A 150 1.35 14.09 -1.07
C TYR A 150 1.37 15.17 -2.16
N MET A 151 2.37 15.19 -3.02
CA MET A 151 2.49 16.17 -4.10
C MET A 151 1.71 15.68 -5.33
N LEU A 152 0.66 16.40 -5.71
CA LEU A 152 -0.25 16.02 -6.80
C LEU A 152 0.09 16.73 -8.12
N ALA A 153 0.02 15.97 -9.22
CA ALA A 153 0.30 16.46 -10.58
C ALA A 153 -0.84 17.31 -11.18
N ALA A 154 -2.07 17.20 -10.68
CA ALA A 154 -3.24 17.90 -11.18
C ALA A 154 -2.98 19.42 -11.36
N GLY A 155 -3.32 19.92 -12.54
CA GLY A 155 -3.01 21.28 -12.99
C GLY A 155 -1.77 21.37 -13.89
N GLY A 156 -1.00 20.30 -14.07
CA GLY A 156 0.10 20.23 -15.05
C GLY A 156 -0.38 20.07 -16.50
N THR A 157 -1.63 19.64 -16.69
CA THR A 157 -2.28 19.36 -17.97
C THR A 157 -1.49 18.40 -18.87
N ALA A 158 -1.19 18.78 -20.12
CA ALA A 158 -0.63 17.86 -21.10
C ALA A 158 0.87 17.57 -20.86
N VAL A 159 1.64 18.61 -20.56
CA VAL A 159 3.12 18.57 -20.54
C VAL A 159 3.76 19.31 -19.36
N GLY A 160 2.95 19.72 -18.37
CA GLY A 160 3.42 20.38 -17.14
C GLY A 160 3.25 21.90 -17.10
N THR A 161 2.86 22.53 -18.22
CA THR A 161 2.72 23.98 -18.31
C THR A 161 1.43 24.53 -17.73
N GLY A 162 0.41 23.70 -17.54
CA GLY A 162 -0.93 24.15 -17.16
C GLY A 162 -1.72 24.80 -18.32
N LEU A 163 -1.30 24.60 -19.57
CA LEU A 163 -2.10 25.05 -20.72
C LEU A 163 -3.50 24.44 -20.67
N ASN A 164 -4.54 25.25 -20.90
CA ASN A 164 -5.96 24.87 -20.85
C ASN A 164 -6.51 24.48 -19.46
N THR A 165 -5.79 24.78 -18.37
CA THR A 165 -6.39 24.87 -17.04
C THR A 165 -6.51 26.32 -16.57
N ARG A 166 -7.04 26.55 -15.37
CA ARG A 166 -7.22 27.88 -14.80
C ARG A 166 -6.18 28.15 -13.72
N VAL A 167 -5.70 29.39 -13.64
CA VAL A 167 -4.86 29.86 -12.53
C VAL A 167 -5.61 29.61 -11.20
N GLY A 168 -4.94 28.97 -10.25
CA GLY A 168 -5.51 28.59 -8.96
C GLY A 168 -6.26 27.24 -8.96
N PHE A 169 -6.40 26.54 -10.09
CA PHE A 169 -7.04 25.22 -10.14
C PHE A 169 -6.23 24.17 -9.38
N ALA A 170 -4.91 24.13 -9.60
CA ALA A 170 -4.00 23.13 -9.05
C ALA A 170 -3.98 23.13 -7.51
N GLU A 171 -3.96 24.32 -6.90
CA GLU A 171 -3.97 24.52 -5.46
C GLU A 171 -5.33 24.16 -4.86
N LYS A 172 -6.42 24.59 -5.52
CA LYS A 172 -7.79 24.32 -5.05
C LYS A 172 -8.14 22.83 -5.11
N VAL A 173 -7.76 22.13 -6.18
CA VAL A 173 -8.04 20.69 -6.29
C VAL A 173 -7.24 19.90 -5.25
N ALA A 174 -5.95 20.23 -5.04
CA ALA A 174 -5.14 19.59 -4.00
C ALA A 174 -5.71 19.84 -2.60
N SER A 175 -6.08 21.09 -2.28
CA SER A 175 -6.73 21.44 -1.02
C SER A 175 -8.05 20.69 -0.83
N LYS A 176 -8.85 20.54 -1.88
CA LYS A 176 -10.12 19.79 -1.80
C LYS A 176 -9.90 18.30 -1.59
N VAL A 177 -8.88 17.72 -2.23
CA VAL A 177 -8.49 16.32 -1.99
C VAL A 177 -8.00 16.14 -0.55
N ALA A 178 -7.19 17.06 -0.03
CA ALA A 178 -6.74 17.05 1.36
C ALA A 178 -7.91 17.09 2.35
N GLU A 179 -8.87 17.99 2.14
CA GLU A 179 -10.10 18.10 2.95
C GLU A 179 -10.89 16.79 2.93
N LEU A 180 -11.09 16.18 1.76
CA LEU A 180 -11.92 14.98 1.60
C LEU A 180 -11.26 13.72 2.16
N THR A 181 -9.93 13.67 2.20
CA THR A 181 -9.18 12.47 2.63
C THR A 181 -8.64 12.60 4.05
N GLY A 182 -8.55 13.82 4.60
CA GLY A 182 -7.86 14.09 5.85
C GLY A 182 -6.33 13.95 5.77
N LEU A 183 -5.77 13.85 4.55
CA LEU A 183 -4.33 13.69 4.31
C LEU A 183 -3.73 15.00 3.77
N PRO A 184 -2.46 15.31 4.04
CA PRO A 184 -1.85 16.62 3.75
C PRO A 184 -1.44 16.78 2.28
N PHE A 185 -2.34 16.51 1.34
CA PHE A 185 -2.08 16.67 -0.09
C PHE A 185 -1.86 18.14 -0.47
N VAL A 186 -0.88 18.37 -1.33
CA VAL A 186 -0.49 19.66 -1.88
C VAL A 186 -0.27 19.55 -3.38
N THR A 187 -0.29 20.67 -4.09
CA THR A 187 0.08 20.66 -5.51
C THR A 187 1.59 20.49 -5.66
N ALA A 188 2.06 19.69 -6.62
CA ALA A 188 3.49 19.49 -6.84
C ALA A 188 4.17 20.80 -7.25
N PRO A 189 5.33 21.16 -6.65
CA PRO A 189 6.00 22.43 -6.94
C PRO A 189 6.54 22.50 -8.37
N ASN A 190 6.88 21.36 -8.97
CA ASN A 190 7.31 21.25 -10.36
C ASN A 190 6.43 20.21 -11.07
N LYS A 191 5.61 20.66 -12.02
CA LYS A 191 4.71 19.78 -12.78
C LYS A 191 5.43 18.99 -13.88
N PHE A 192 6.62 19.42 -14.31
CA PHE A 192 7.39 18.65 -15.28
C PHE A 192 7.94 17.39 -14.63
N GLU A 193 8.48 17.49 -13.42
CA GLU A 193 8.93 16.33 -12.64
C GLU A 193 7.76 15.38 -12.35
N ALA A 194 6.65 15.90 -11.82
CA ALA A 194 5.49 15.09 -11.45
C ALA A 194 4.80 14.35 -12.62
N LEU A 195 5.04 14.78 -13.86
CA LEU A 195 4.51 14.16 -15.07
C LEU A 195 5.53 13.30 -15.80
N ALA A 196 6.79 13.70 -15.82
CA ALA A 196 7.85 13.01 -16.57
C ALA A 196 8.43 11.82 -15.79
N ALA A 197 8.30 11.83 -14.46
CA ALA A 197 8.83 10.79 -13.58
C ALA A 197 7.83 10.42 -12.47
N HIS A 198 8.01 9.23 -11.92
CA HIS A 198 7.27 8.74 -10.76
C HIS A 198 8.24 8.28 -9.66
N ASP A 199 9.28 9.08 -9.40
CA ASP A 199 10.34 8.77 -8.43
C ASP A 199 9.78 8.57 -7.01
N ALA A 200 8.73 9.31 -6.65
CA ALA A 200 8.01 9.13 -5.39
C ALA A 200 7.43 7.70 -5.23
N MET A 201 6.99 7.08 -6.33
CA MET A 201 6.51 5.69 -6.31
C MET A 201 7.66 4.70 -6.13
N VAL A 202 8.80 4.96 -6.78
CA VAL A 202 10.02 4.15 -6.63
C VAL A 202 10.55 4.24 -5.19
N GLU A 203 10.63 5.44 -4.61
CA GLU A 203 11.05 5.68 -3.22
C GLU A 203 10.11 4.98 -2.23
N MET A 204 8.79 5.14 -2.39
CA MET A 204 7.80 4.47 -1.56
C MET A 204 7.97 2.95 -1.64
N HIS A 205 8.06 2.38 -2.84
CA HIS A 205 8.22 0.94 -2.97
C HIS A 205 9.58 0.47 -2.42
N GLY A 206 10.64 1.28 -2.49
CA GLY A 206 11.93 1.00 -1.85
C GLY A 206 11.82 0.87 -0.33
N ALA A 207 10.98 1.70 0.32
CA ALA A 207 10.65 1.56 1.73
C ALA A 207 9.90 0.24 2.00
N LEU A 208 8.96 -0.16 1.13
CA LEU A 208 8.26 -1.46 1.23
C LEU A 208 9.23 -2.63 1.07
N ASN A 209 10.16 -2.54 0.13
CA ASN A 209 11.19 -3.53 -0.13
C ASN A 209 12.06 -3.75 1.11
N THR A 210 12.46 -2.66 1.78
CA THR A 210 13.21 -2.72 3.04
C THR A 210 12.40 -3.35 4.18
N CYS A 211 11.09 -3.06 4.25
CA CYS A 211 10.20 -3.72 5.19
C CYS A 211 10.08 -5.22 4.91
N ALA A 212 9.99 -5.62 3.64
CA ALA A 212 9.93 -7.02 3.23
C ALA A 212 11.21 -7.80 3.60
N VAL A 213 12.40 -7.19 3.50
CA VAL A 213 13.66 -7.78 3.99
C VAL A 213 13.58 -8.05 5.50
N SER A 214 13.07 -7.08 6.27
CA SER A 214 12.91 -7.22 7.71
C SER A 214 11.91 -8.33 8.07
N LEU A 215 10.75 -8.36 7.41
CA LEU A 215 9.72 -9.37 7.62
C LEU A 215 10.19 -10.77 7.21
N MET A 216 10.97 -10.90 6.13
CA MET A 216 11.57 -12.15 5.71
C MET A 216 12.46 -12.72 6.82
N LYS A 217 13.31 -11.87 7.42
CA LYS A 217 14.18 -12.28 8.53
C LYS A 217 13.38 -12.70 9.76
N ILE A 218 12.42 -11.89 10.19
CA ILE A 218 11.59 -12.15 11.38
C ILE A 218 10.79 -13.45 11.20
N ALA A 219 10.09 -13.61 10.09
CA ALA A 219 9.27 -14.78 9.82
C ALA A 219 10.11 -16.06 9.67
N ASN A 220 11.29 -15.97 9.04
CA ASN A 220 12.17 -17.11 8.92
C ASN A 220 12.75 -17.55 10.28
N ASP A 221 13.12 -16.62 11.15
CA ASP A 221 13.57 -16.97 12.49
C ASP A 221 12.47 -17.65 13.30
N ILE A 222 11.26 -17.06 13.35
CA ILE A 222 10.13 -17.66 14.07
C ILE A 222 9.83 -19.06 13.51
N ARG A 223 9.89 -19.24 12.19
CA ARG A 223 9.75 -20.54 11.53
C ARG A 223 10.79 -21.56 12.01
N PHE A 224 12.07 -21.19 12.08
CA PHE A 224 13.13 -22.10 12.52
C PHE A 224 13.08 -22.36 14.03
N LEU A 225 12.81 -21.34 14.84
CA LEU A 225 12.65 -21.47 16.30
C LEU A 225 11.49 -22.40 16.67
N GLY A 226 10.41 -22.40 15.87
CA GLY A 226 9.28 -23.32 16.02
C GLY A 226 9.46 -24.69 15.36
N SER A 227 10.60 -24.98 14.73
CA SER A 227 10.83 -26.28 14.07
C SER A 227 10.90 -27.43 15.08
N GLY A 228 10.25 -28.55 14.79
CA GLY A 228 10.12 -29.66 15.73
C GLY A 228 9.03 -30.67 15.32
N PRO A 229 8.47 -31.45 16.27
CA PRO A 229 8.61 -31.28 17.72
C PRO A 229 9.88 -31.89 18.33
N ARG A 230 10.62 -32.76 17.61
CA ARG A 230 11.77 -33.50 18.17
C ARG A 230 13.07 -33.40 17.38
N CYS A 231 12.99 -33.02 16.10
CA CYS A 231 14.13 -33.01 15.18
C CYS A 231 14.42 -31.58 14.65
N GLY A 232 14.19 -30.56 15.48
CA GLY A 232 14.39 -29.16 15.14
C GLY A 232 14.95 -28.39 16.33
N LEU A 233 14.76 -27.07 16.35
CA LEU A 233 15.20 -26.22 17.46
C LEU A 233 14.24 -26.30 18.67
N GLY A 234 12.93 -26.33 18.43
CA GLY A 234 11.92 -26.52 19.46
C GLY A 234 11.85 -25.42 20.53
N GLU A 235 12.27 -24.19 20.22
CA GLU A 235 12.30 -23.08 21.17
C GLU A 235 10.95 -22.36 21.30
N LEU A 236 10.13 -22.40 20.24
CA LEU A 236 8.80 -21.80 20.21
C LEU A 236 7.71 -22.84 19.95
N SER A 237 6.61 -22.73 20.69
CA SER A 237 5.36 -23.41 20.36
C SER A 237 4.46 -22.45 19.60
N LEU A 238 4.25 -22.70 18.31
CA LEU A 238 3.41 -21.88 17.45
C LEU A 238 1.93 -22.28 17.59
N PRO A 239 0.97 -21.32 17.49
CA PRO A 239 -0.45 -21.65 17.51
C PRO A 239 -0.84 -22.57 16.35
N GLU A 240 -1.61 -23.63 16.65
CA GLU A 240 -2.22 -24.52 15.66
C GLU A 240 -3.57 -23.96 15.22
N ASN A 241 -3.63 -23.33 14.04
CA ASN A 241 -4.85 -22.68 13.53
C ASN A 241 -5.65 -23.56 12.57
N GLU A 242 -4.99 -24.50 11.90
CA GLU A 242 -5.60 -25.48 11.01
C GLU A 242 -5.46 -26.89 11.60
N PRO A 243 -6.46 -27.78 11.45
CA PRO A 243 -6.36 -29.14 11.99
C PRO A 243 -5.14 -29.86 11.41
N GLY A 244 -4.18 -30.20 12.26
CA GLY A 244 -3.14 -31.16 11.93
C GLY A 244 -3.73 -32.55 11.65
N SER A 245 -2.94 -33.42 11.03
CA SER A 245 -3.33 -34.83 10.90
C SER A 245 -3.44 -35.44 12.31
N SER A 246 -4.57 -36.07 12.63
CA SER A 246 -4.83 -36.70 13.94
C SER A 246 -3.81 -37.78 14.32
N ILE A 247 -3.03 -38.29 13.36
CA ILE A 247 -1.96 -39.26 13.56
C ILE A 247 -0.62 -38.64 13.96
N MET A 248 -0.46 -37.31 13.86
CA MET A 248 0.82 -36.60 14.10
C MET A 248 0.69 -35.56 15.22
N PRO A 249 0.51 -35.97 16.50
CA PRO A 249 0.40 -35.03 17.61
C PRO A 249 1.67 -34.20 17.78
N GLY A 250 1.51 -32.89 17.97
CA GLY A 250 2.60 -31.93 18.17
C GLY A 250 3.27 -31.43 16.88
N LYS A 251 2.85 -31.90 15.70
CA LYS A 251 3.26 -31.31 14.42
C LYS A 251 2.41 -30.09 14.11
N VAL A 252 3.01 -28.90 14.19
CA VAL A 252 2.36 -27.64 13.80
C VAL A 252 3.17 -27.00 12.68
N ASN A 253 2.56 -26.83 11.51
CA ASN A 253 3.23 -26.18 10.38
C ASN A 253 3.17 -24.65 10.57
N PRO A 254 4.27 -23.91 10.29
CA PRO A 254 4.33 -22.45 10.45
C PRO A 254 3.69 -21.72 9.25
N THR A 255 2.43 -22.02 8.94
CA THR A 255 1.70 -21.58 7.72
C THR A 255 1.70 -20.05 7.53
N GLN A 256 1.56 -19.29 8.62
CA GLN A 256 1.63 -17.83 8.57
C GLN A 256 3.04 -17.31 8.25
N CYS A 257 4.09 -17.98 8.73
CA CYS A 257 5.46 -17.62 8.36
C CYS A 257 5.71 -17.90 6.87
N GLU A 258 5.20 -19.02 6.35
CA GLU A 258 5.27 -19.36 4.93
C GLU A 258 4.61 -18.26 4.08
N ALA A 259 3.36 -17.89 4.42
CA ALA A 259 2.63 -16.81 3.74
C ALA A 259 3.39 -15.48 3.74
N ILE A 260 3.91 -15.04 4.90
CA ILE A 260 4.67 -13.78 5.00
C ILE A 260 5.97 -13.83 4.18
N THR A 261 6.68 -14.96 4.18
CA THR A 261 7.91 -15.09 3.37
C THR A 261 7.63 -15.09 1.87
N MET A 262 6.50 -15.68 1.43
CA MET A 262 6.06 -15.58 0.02
C MET A 262 5.69 -14.15 -0.36
N VAL A 263 4.96 -13.43 0.50
CA VAL A 263 4.65 -12.00 0.29
C VAL A 263 5.92 -11.16 0.20
N ALA A 264 6.91 -11.40 1.07
CA ALA A 264 8.18 -10.68 1.00
C ALA A 264 8.91 -10.91 -0.35
N ALA A 265 8.95 -12.15 -0.84
CA ALA A 265 9.50 -12.45 -2.17
C ALA A 265 8.73 -11.75 -3.31
N GLN A 266 7.40 -11.69 -3.21
CA GLN A 266 6.57 -10.97 -4.18
C GLN A 266 6.89 -9.46 -4.18
N VAL A 267 7.10 -8.85 -3.00
CA VAL A 267 7.50 -7.44 -2.89
C VAL A 267 8.86 -7.22 -3.55
N PHE A 268 9.84 -8.11 -3.35
CA PHE A 268 11.14 -7.99 -4.04
C PHE A 268 10.99 -8.00 -5.56
N GLY A 269 10.16 -8.91 -6.10
CA GLY A 269 9.87 -8.96 -7.54
C GLY A 269 9.07 -7.75 -8.03
N ASN A 270 8.23 -7.14 -7.20
CA ASN A 270 7.52 -5.90 -7.53
C ASN A 270 8.46 -4.70 -7.58
N GLN A 271 9.46 -4.63 -6.69
CA GLN A 271 10.43 -3.53 -6.66
C GLN A 271 11.25 -3.43 -7.95
N VAL A 272 11.59 -4.56 -8.56
CA VAL A 272 12.37 -4.57 -9.81
C VAL A 272 11.54 -4.06 -11.00
N ARG A 273 10.20 -4.12 -10.88
CA ARG A 273 9.26 -3.74 -11.95
C ARG A 273 8.76 -2.29 -11.84
N ILE A 274 8.83 -1.69 -10.65
CA ILE A 274 8.50 -0.28 -10.37
C ILE A 274 9.70 0.60 -10.73
#